data_AF-A0A7J8TC32-F1
#
_entry.id   AF-A0A7J8TC32-F1
#
_cell.length_a   1.000
_cell.length_b   1.000
_cell.length_c   1.000
_cell.angle_alpha   90.00
_cell.angle_beta   90.00
_cell.angle_gamma   90.00
#
_symmetry.space_group_name_H-M   'P 1'
#
loop_
_entity.id
_entity.type
_entity.pdbx_description
1 polymer ?
#
loop_
_entity_poly.entity_id
_entity_poly.type
_entity_poly.pdbx_seq_one_letter_code
_entity_poly.pdbx_strand_id
1 'polypeptide(L)'
;MKRLAAGPMTTPEYNGWWVRRINDNIPRPSEGDSQSIEEHLQVVPSELEMMKQDFEKRNAELEKKIEQLEEEKMHLGLGVDVQKLETEKLRKGKNKAEEDLES
;
A
#
# COMPACT_ATOMS: atom_id res chain seq x y z
N MET A 1 40.46 -32.10 -28.18
CA MET A 1 39.55 -32.05 -27.01
C MET A 1 39.27 -33.46 -26.55
N LYS A 2 39.56 -33.80 -25.28
CA LYS A 2 39.26 -35.12 -24.71
C LYS A 2 37.77 -35.16 -24.36
N ARG A 3 37.04 -36.18 -24.84
CA ARG A 3 35.63 -36.39 -24.50
C ARG A 3 35.53 -36.82 -23.04
N LEU A 4 34.89 -36.01 -22.19
CA LEU A 4 34.50 -36.43 -20.85
C LEU A 4 33.30 -37.37 -21.01
N ALA A 5 33.49 -38.65 -20.72
CA ALA A 5 32.39 -39.61 -20.66
C ALA A 5 31.59 -39.33 -19.38
N ALA A 6 30.37 -38.82 -19.54
CA ALA A 6 29.40 -38.74 -18.46
C ALA A 6 28.94 -40.17 -18.15
N GLY A 7 29.47 -40.76 -17.06
CA GLY A 7 28.92 -42.00 -16.51
C GLY A 7 27.45 -41.81 -16.11
N PRO A 8 26.66 -42.89 -16.05
CA PRO A 8 25.27 -42.82 -15.59
C PRO A 8 25.21 -42.13 -14.22
N MET A 9 24.43 -41.05 -14.15
CA MET A 9 24.29 -40.16 -12.98
C MET A 9 23.46 -40.80 -11.84
N THR A 10 23.45 -42.12 -11.78
CA THR A 10 22.76 -42.91 -10.77
C THR A 10 23.77 -43.91 -10.23
N THR A 11 24.50 -43.45 -9.22
CA THR A 11 25.37 -44.30 -8.40
C THR A 11 24.56 -45.50 -7.92
N PRO A 12 24.99 -46.74 -8.20
CA PRO A 12 24.31 -47.96 -7.71
C PRO A 12 24.10 -47.92 -6.19
N GLU A 13 24.98 -47.21 -5.48
CA GLU A 13 24.88 -46.92 -4.06
C GLU A 13 23.59 -46.15 -3.69
N TYR A 14 23.14 -45.21 -4.53
CA TYR A 14 21.90 -44.45 -4.32
C TYR A 14 20.67 -45.37 -4.38
N ASN A 15 20.62 -46.27 -5.37
CA ASN A 15 19.52 -47.23 -5.50
C ASN A 15 19.50 -48.23 -4.33
N GLY A 16 20.67 -48.73 -3.92
CA GLY A 16 20.79 -49.60 -2.74
C GLY A 16 20.37 -48.91 -1.44
N TRP A 17 20.74 -47.64 -1.28
CA TRP A 17 20.30 -46.80 -0.17
C TRP A 17 18.79 -46.52 -0.20
N TRP A 18 18.20 -46.31 -1.38
CA TRP A 18 16.77 -46.08 -1.56
C TRP A 18 15.93 -47.32 -1.22
N VAL A 19 16.35 -48.51 -1.67
CA VAL A 19 15.69 -49.78 -1.35
C VAL A 19 15.74 -50.07 0.15
N ARG A 20 16.84 -49.69 0.83
CA ARG A 20 16.94 -49.79 2.30
C ARG A 20 15.92 -48.89 3.01
N ARG A 21 15.72 -47.66 2.53
CA ARG A 21 14.73 -46.73 3.11
C ARG A 21 13.27 -47.18 2.96
N ILE A 22 12.93 -47.96 1.93
CA ILE A 22 11.55 -48.49 1.78
C ILE A 22 11.15 -49.37 2.98
N ASN A 23 12.12 -50.02 3.63
CA ASN A 23 11.88 -50.85 4.83
C ASN A 23 11.95 -50.06 6.14
N ASP A 24 12.46 -48.83 6.11
CA ASP A 24 12.43 -47.96 7.27
C ASP A 24 11.00 -47.39 7.34
N ASN A 25 10.29 -47.60 8.45
CA ASN A 25 8.92 -47.09 8.68
C ASN A 25 8.85 -45.54 8.76
N ILE A 26 9.76 -44.83 8.11
CA ILE A 26 9.77 -43.38 7.96
C ILE A 26 8.59 -43.06 7.05
N PRO A 27 7.60 -42.27 7.53
CA PRO A 27 6.48 -41.86 6.70
C PRO A 27 7.01 -41.19 5.44
N ARG A 28 6.49 -41.60 4.28
CA ARG A 28 6.61 -40.80 3.05
C ARG A 28 6.21 -39.36 3.44
N PRO A 29 7.01 -38.32 3.10
CA PRO A 29 6.58 -36.94 3.30
C PRO A 29 5.17 -36.84 2.77
N SER A 30 4.24 -36.45 3.64
CA SER A 30 2.83 -36.54 3.31
C SER A 30 2.62 -35.68 2.08
N GLU A 31 1.90 -36.19 1.09
CA GLU A 31 1.44 -35.36 -0.04
C GLU A 31 0.43 -34.28 0.44
N GLY A 32 0.18 -34.21 1.76
CA GLY A 32 -0.56 -33.18 2.49
C GLY A 32 0.30 -32.00 2.97
N ASP A 33 1.63 -32.05 2.82
CA ASP A 33 2.50 -30.87 2.86
C ASP A 33 2.54 -30.21 1.46
N SER A 34 1.39 -30.22 0.77
CA SER A 34 1.16 -29.59 -0.54
C SER A 34 0.98 -28.07 -0.42
N GLN A 35 1.54 -27.46 0.62
CA GLN A 35 1.98 -26.08 0.47
C GLN A 35 3.05 -26.11 -0.61
N SER A 36 2.80 -25.42 -1.72
CA SER A 36 3.77 -25.39 -2.81
C SER A 36 5.12 -24.94 -2.26
N ILE A 37 6.22 -25.39 -2.87
CA ILE A 37 7.55 -24.85 -2.57
C ILE A 37 7.54 -23.31 -2.59
N GLU A 38 6.67 -22.72 -3.39
CA GLU A 38 6.34 -21.29 -3.47
C GLU A 38 5.76 -20.70 -2.17
N GLU A 39 4.87 -21.42 -1.49
CA GLU A 39 4.28 -21.02 -0.20
C GLU A 39 5.29 -21.16 0.95
N HIS A 40 6.18 -22.16 0.88
CA HIS A 40 7.32 -22.32 1.80
C HIS A 40 8.43 -21.29 1.56
N LEU A 41 8.57 -20.80 0.33
CA LEU A 41 9.43 -19.70 -0.08
C LEU A 41 8.65 -18.39 -0.08
N GLN A 42 7.84 -18.13 0.96
CA GLN A 42 7.20 -16.82 1.13
C GLN A 42 8.30 -15.76 1.03
N VAL A 43 8.37 -15.10 -0.13
CA VAL A 43 9.46 -14.18 -0.47
C VAL A 43 9.26 -13.00 0.44
N VAL A 44 10.07 -12.91 1.50
CA VAL A 44 10.11 -11.72 2.34
C VAL A 44 10.45 -10.57 1.39
N PRO A 45 9.55 -9.57 1.25
CA PRO A 45 9.82 -8.43 0.39
C PRO A 45 11.14 -7.79 0.81
N SER A 46 11.92 -7.34 -0.16
CA SER A 46 13.18 -6.68 0.16
C SER A 46 12.92 -5.42 1.00
N GLU A 47 13.89 -5.01 1.81
CA GLU A 47 13.77 -3.77 2.61
C GLU A 47 13.41 -2.55 1.74
N LEU A 48 13.89 -2.51 0.49
CA LEU A 48 13.54 -1.47 -0.48
C LEU A 48 12.08 -1.54 -0.95
N GLU A 49 11.56 -2.75 -1.14
CA GLU A 49 10.17 -2.96 -1.55
C GLU A 49 9.20 -2.57 -0.43
N MET A 50 9.54 -2.91 0.82
CA MET A 50 8.80 -2.45 2.00
C MET A 50 8.83 -0.93 2.13
N MET A 51 10.01 -0.31 2.00
CA MET A 51 10.17 1.14 2.07
C MET A 51 9.38 1.86 0.96
N LYS A 52 9.34 1.28 -0.24
CA LYS A 52 8.56 1.81 -1.36
C LYS A 52 7.06 1.78 -1.04
N GLN A 53 6.54 0.67 -0.54
CA GLN A 53 5.13 0.57 -0.16
C GLN A 53 4.76 1.56 0.95
N ASP A 54 5.62 1.71 1.96
CA ASP A 54 5.39 2.68 3.02
C ASP A 54 5.39 4.12 2.50
N PHE A 55 6.29 4.42 1.55
CA PHE A 55 6.33 5.73 0.89
C PHE A 55 5.04 6.00 0.09
N GLU A 56 4.61 5.03 -0.73
CA GLU A 56 3.37 5.14 -1.51
C GLU A 56 2.15 5.36 -0.60
N LYS A 57 2.07 4.61 0.51
CA LYS A 57 1.01 4.77 1.51
C LYS A 57 1.01 6.17 2.14
N ARG A 58 2.18 6.65 2.57
CA ARG A 58 2.32 8.00 3.14
C ARG A 58 1.95 9.07 2.13
N ASN A 59 2.31 8.89 0.86
CA ASN A 59 1.98 9.84 -0.19
C ASN A 59 0.46 9.92 -0.43
N ALA A 60 -0.22 8.77 -0.49
CA ALA A 60 -1.68 8.74 -0.62
C ALA A 60 -2.41 9.38 0.59
N GLU A 61 -1.90 9.16 1.81
CA GLU A 61 -2.42 9.83 3.01
C GLU A 61 -2.23 11.36 2.95
N LEU A 62 -1.12 11.84 2.38
CA LEU A 62 -0.86 13.26 2.20
C LEU A 62 -1.73 13.88 1.12
N GLU A 63 -1.91 13.22 -0.02
CA GLU A 63 -2.80 13.68 -1.09
C GLU A 63 -4.23 13.88 -0.57
N LYS A 64 -4.74 12.93 0.20
CA LYS A 64 -6.07 13.06 0.82
C LYS A 64 -6.16 14.24 1.79
N LYS A 65 -5.11 14.51 2.57
CA LYS A 65 -5.08 15.68 3.47
C LYS A 65 -5.04 16.99 2.69
N ILE A 66 -4.31 17.03 1.57
CA ILE A 66 -4.26 18.21 0.70
C ILE A 66 -5.67 18.50 0.14
N GLU A 67 -6.35 17.47 -0.38
CA GLU A 67 -7.72 17.62 -0.91
C GLU A 67 -8.69 18.16 0.17
N GLN A 68 -8.64 17.61 1.39
CA GLN A 68 -9.44 18.09 2.51
C GLN A 68 -9.15 19.56 2.86
N LEU A 69 -7.87 19.95 2.90
CA LEU A 69 -7.48 21.33 3.18
C LEU A 69 -7.91 22.30 2.07
N GLU A 70 -7.88 21.86 0.80
CA GLU A 70 -8.38 22.66 -0.33
C GLU A 70 -9.89 22.88 -0.24
N GLU A 71 -10.66 21.85 0.12
CA GLU A 71 -12.10 21.93 0.35
C GLU A 71 -12.43 22.87 1.53
N GLU A 72 -11.76 22.70 2.67
CA GLU A 72 -11.92 23.59 3.84
C GLU A 72 -11.60 25.06 3.49
N LYS A 73 -10.52 25.30 2.76
CA LYS A 73 -10.13 26.64 2.30
C LYS A 73 -11.21 27.26 1.40
N MET A 74 -11.80 26.49 0.50
CA MET A 74 -12.89 26.95 -0.37
C MET A 74 -14.12 27.36 0.46
N HIS A 75 -14.53 26.53 1.42
CA HIS A 75 -15.66 26.85 2.30
C HIS A 75 -15.42 28.09 3.16
N LEU A 76 -14.23 28.23 3.73
CA LEU A 76 -13.86 29.41 4.50
C LEU A 76 -13.84 30.67 3.63
N GLY A 77 -13.33 30.59 2.41
CA GLY A 77 -13.35 31.70 1.45
C GLY A 77 -14.77 32.19 1.16
N LEU A 78 -15.70 31.26 0.91
CA LEU A 78 -17.12 31.60 0.73
C LEU A 78 -17.72 32.27 1.97
N GLY A 79 -17.40 31.76 3.17
CA GLY A 79 -17.87 32.36 4.42
C GLY A 79 -17.42 33.81 4.60
N VAL A 80 -16.16 34.11 4.26
CA VAL A 80 -15.62 35.47 4.31
C VAL A 80 -16.34 36.39 3.33
N ASP A 81 -16.59 35.94 2.10
CA ASP A 81 -17.29 36.74 1.09
C ASP A 81 -18.74 37.03 1.46
N VAL A 82 -19.44 36.04 2.03
CA VAL A 82 -20.81 36.22 2.55
C VAL A 82 -20.84 37.25 3.68
N GLN A 83 -19.96 37.11 4.66
CA GLN A 83 -19.88 38.06 5.78
C GLN A 83 -19.56 39.48 5.30
N LYS A 84 -18.67 39.61 4.31
CA LYS A 84 -18.35 40.90 3.69
C LYS A 84 -19.58 41.52 3.01
N LEU A 85 -20.36 40.74 2.28
CA LEU A 85 -21.59 41.21 1.64
C LEU A 85 -22.64 41.68 2.67
N GLU A 86 -22.82 40.93 3.75
CA GLU A 86 -23.75 41.28 4.82
C GLU A 86 -23.38 42.58 5.52
N THR A 87 -22.09 42.75 5.87
CA THR A 87 -21.59 43.98 6.49
C THR A 87 -21.75 45.19 5.56
N GLU A 88 -21.52 45.04 4.26
CA GLU A 88 -21.72 46.11 3.28
C GLU A 88 -23.20 46.50 3.17
N LYS A 89 -24.12 45.52 3.13
CA LYS A 89 -25.57 45.77 3.13
C LYS A 89 -26.01 46.52 4.38
N LEU A 90 -25.56 46.09 5.56
CA LEU A 90 -25.86 46.75 6.84
C LEU A 90 -25.36 48.20 6.85
N ARG A 91 -24.14 48.45 6.36
CA ARG A 91 -23.58 49.80 6.26
C ARG A 91 -24.43 50.69 5.35
N LYS A 92 -24.84 50.19 4.17
CA LYS A 92 -25.71 50.95 3.25
C LYS A 92 -27.06 51.27 3.89
N GLY A 93 -27.66 50.31 4.58
CA GLY A 93 -28.92 50.52 5.31
C GLY A 93 -28.79 51.58 6.41
N LYS A 94 -27.70 51.53 7.20
CA LYS A 94 -27.42 52.52 8.25
C LYS A 94 -27.27 53.93 7.68
N ASN A 95 -26.44 54.10 6.63
CA ASN A 95 -26.21 55.41 6.03
C ASN A 95 -27.50 56.04 5.51
N LYS A 96 -28.39 55.25 4.89
CA LYS A 96 -29.68 55.74 4.41
C LYS A 96 -30.60 56.20 5.55
N ALA A 97 -30.66 55.44 6.64
CA ALA A 97 -31.45 55.84 7.80
C ALA A 97 -30.91 57.10 8.49
N GLU A 98 -29.60 57.34 8.43
CA GLU A 98 -28.95 58.54 8.96
C GLU A 98 -29.27 59.76 8.09
N GLU A 99 -29.19 59.65 6.76
CA GLU A 99 -29.62 60.69 5.81
C GLU A 99 -31.11 61.07 5.98
N ASP A 100 -31.98 60.07 6.20
CA ASP A 100 -33.43 60.28 6.42
C ASP A 100 -33.73 61.01 7.76
N LEU A 101 -32.83 60.94 8.75
CA LEU A 101 -32.98 61.64 10.05
C LEU A 101 -32.41 63.07 10.03
N GLU A 102 -31.51 63.37 9.10
CA GLU A 102 -30.91 64.70 8.93
C GLU A 102 -31.71 65.63 8.00
N SER A 103 -32.78 65.14 7.36
CA SER A 103 -33.74 65.91 6.54
C SER A 103 -34.97 66.36 7.31
#